data_AF-A0A975REG4-F1
#
_entry.id   AF-A0A975REG4-F1
#
_cell.length_a   1.000
_cell.length_b   1.000
_cell.length_c   1.000
_cell.angle_alpha   90.00
_cell.angle_beta   90.00
_cell.angle_gamma   90.00
#
_symmetry.space_group_name_H-M   'P 1'
#
loop_
_entity.id
_entity.type
_entity.pdbx_description
1 polymer ?
#
loop_
_entity_poly.entity_id
_entity_poly.type
_entity_poly.pdbx_seq_one_letter_code
_entity_poly.pdbx_strand_id
1 'polypeptide(L)' 'MTAPTFSNSAWFTSSYSDSNGGNCVEVARAEQAVGVRDTKDRAGGHLQLSPAAFTALLTRLR' A
#
# COMPACT_ATOMS: atom_id res chain seq x y z
N MET A 1 -19.77 7.95 6.87
CA MET A 1 -18.60 7.05 6.78
C MET A 1 -17.53 7.79 6.00
N THR A 2 -16.56 8.37 6.68
CA THR A 2 -15.49 9.15 6.02
C THR A 2 -14.42 8.16 5.57
N ALA A 3 -14.10 8.13 4.28
CA ALA A 3 -12.99 7.31 3.80
C ALA A 3 -11.69 7.85 4.42
N PRO A 4 -10.81 6.99 4.97
CA PRO A 4 -9.53 7.43 5.48
C PRO A 4 -8.69 8.01 4.33
N THR A 5 -8.12 9.18 4.59
CA THR A 5 -7.28 9.90 3.63
C THR A 5 -5.81 9.65 3.96
N PHE A 6 -5.03 9.20 2.99
CA PHE A 6 -3.58 9.06 3.12
C PHE A 6 -2.90 10.33 2.62
N SER A 7 -2.05 10.94 3.43
CA SER A 7 -1.18 12.03 2.94
C SER A 7 -0.14 11.47 1.97
N ASN A 8 0.30 12.26 0.99
CA ASN A 8 1.34 11.83 0.06
C ASN A 8 2.67 11.48 0.76
N SER A 9 2.96 12.10 1.91
CA SER A 9 4.15 11.80 2.72
C SER A 9 4.06 10.49 3.52
N ALA A 10 2.88 9.89 3.64
CA ALA A 10 2.71 8.61 4.32
C ALA A 10 3.12 7.41 3.46
N TRP A 11 3.39 7.62 2.16
CA TRP A 11 3.68 6.54 1.22
C TRP A 11 5.15 6.13 1.22
N PHE A 12 5.28 4.84 1.52
CA PHE A 12 6.39 3.91 1.50
C PHE A 12 6.75 3.09 0.26
N THR A 13 7.81 3.35 -0.49
CA THR A 13 8.22 2.38 -1.52
C THR A 13 8.81 1.13 -0.86
N SER A 14 8.28 -0.06 -1.21
CA SER A 14 8.82 -1.33 -0.71
C SER A 14 10.25 -1.56 -1.20
N SER A 15 11.13 -2.05 -0.33
CA SER A 15 12.53 -2.40 -0.67
C SER A 15 12.65 -3.56 -1.67
N TYR A 16 11.57 -4.32 -1.86
CA TYR A 16 11.48 -5.36 -2.88
C TYR A 16 11.10 -4.80 -4.26
N SER A 17 10.88 -3.48 -4.35
CA SER A 17 10.65 -2.80 -5.61
C SER A 17 11.99 -2.48 -6.27
N ASP A 18 12.47 -3.40 -7.12
CA ASP A 18 13.70 -3.19 -7.90
C ASP A 18 13.43 -2.52 -9.25
N SER A 19 14.41 -1.74 -9.70
CA SER A 19 14.50 -1.05 -10.99
C SER A 19 14.51 -2.00 -12.21
N ASN A 20 14.92 -3.26 -12.03
CA ASN A 20 15.00 -4.26 -13.10
C ASN A 20 13.68 -4.99 -13.43
N GLY A 21 12.53 -4.38 -13.13
CA GLY A 21 11.24 -4.80 -13.69
C GLY A 21 10.44 -5.82 -12.89
N GLY A 22 10.78 -6.08 -11.63
CA GLY A 22 10.11 -7.11 -10.83
C GLY A 22 8.73 -6.71 -10.31
N ASN A 23 8.65 -5.73 -9.41
CA ASN A 23 7.42 -5.32 -8.75
C ASN A 23 7.55 -3.87 -8.25
N CYS A 24 6.45 -3.11 -8.15
CA CYS A 24 6.47 -1.70 -7.80
C CYS A 24 5.31 -1.40 -6.84
N VAL A 25 5.57 -1.48 -5.54
CA VAL A 25 4.53 -1.32 -4.52
C VAL A 25 4.89 -0.19 -3.57
N GLU A 26 3.94 0.73 -3.39
CA GLU A 26 3.93 1.68 -2.29
C GLU A 26 2.88 1.30 -1.24
N VAL A 27 3.22 1.47 0.03
CA VAL A 27 2.32 1.23 1.17
C VAL A 27 2.22 2.50 2.01
N ALA A 28 1.02 2.86 2.47
CA ALA A 28 0.81 3.93 3.43
C ALA A 28 0.09 3.40 4.66
N ARG A 29 0.51 3.86 5.84
CA ARG A 29 -0.14 3.52 7.12
C ARG A 29 -0.87 4.74 7.67
N ALA A 30 -2.16 4.59 7.94
CA ALA A 30 -2.99 5.53 8.66
C ALA A 30 -3.49 4.87 9.97
N GLU A 31 -4.15 5.63 10.84
CA GLU A 31 -4.61 5.13 12.15
C GLU A 31 -5.53 3.90 12.04
N GLN A 32 -6.43 3.90 11.06
CA GLN A 32 -7.45 2.84 10.89
C GLN A 32 -7.39 2.15 9.52
N ALA A 33 -6.37 2.44 8.71
CA ALA A 33 -6.27 1.90 7.36
C ALA A 33 -4.83 1.74 6.88
N VAL A 34 -4.66 0.84 5.93
CA VAL A 34 -3.44 0.62 5.16
C VAL A 34 -3.77 0.83 3.69
N GLY A 35 -3.05 1.75 3.05
CA GLY A 35 -3.10 1.97 1.61
C GLY A 35 -2.06 1.10 0.91
N VAL A 36 -2.42 0.45 -0.19
CA VAL A 36 -1.48 -0.28 -1.05
C VAL A 36 -1.72 0.15 -2.50
N ARG A 37 -0.68 0.58 -3.20
CA ARG A 37 -0.79 1.00 -4.60
C ARG A 37 0.40 0.57 -5.44
N ASP A 38 0.20 0.56 -6.74
CA ASP A 38 1.26 0.40 -7.72
C ASP A 38 2.06 1.72 -7.83
N THR A 39 3.37 1.66 -7.61
CA THR A 39 4.25 2.82 -7.78
C THR A 39 4.26 3.33 -9.22
N LYS A 40 4.06 2.43 -10.20
CA LYS A 40 4.06 2.75 -11.64
C LYS A 40 2.74 3.36 -12.12
N ASP A 41 1.64 3.11 -11.40
CA ASP A 41 0.33 3.66 -11.73
C ASP A 41 -0.31 4.32 -10.50
N ARG A 42 0.28 5.44 -10.06
CA ARG A 42 -0.27 6.24 -8.96
C ARG A 42 -1.64 6.86 -9.30
N ALA A 43 -1.96 7.01 -10.58
CA ALA A 43 -3.22 7.58 -11.04
C ALA A 43 -4.38 6.57 -10.98
N GLY A 44 -4.09 5.27 -11.10
CA GLY A 44 -5.04 4.18 -10.95
C GLY A 44 -5.67 4.03 -9.57
N GLY A 45 -5.17 4.77 -8.57
CA GLY A 45 -5.70 4.78 -7.20
C GLY A 45 -4.95 3.85 -6.26
N HIS A 46 -5.62 3.41 -5.19
CA HIS A 46 -5.03 2.54 -4.18
C HIS A 46 -6.08 1.63 -3.54
N LEU A 47 -5.65 0.46 -3.11
CA LEU A 47 -6.42 -0.42 -2.24
C LEU A 47 -6.37 0.10 -0.81
N GLN A 48 -7.51 0.09 -0.13
CA GLN A 48 -7.61 0.46 1.27
C GLN A 48 -8.03 -0.77 2.09
N LEU A 49 -7.16 -1.17 3.01
CA LEU A 49 -7.35 -2.34 3.85
C LEU A 49 -7.42 -1.90 5.31
N SER A 50 -8.13 -2.66 6.15
CA SER A 50 -7.93 -2.54 7.59
C SER A 50 -6.55 -3.09 7.99
N PRO A 51 -5.95 -2.65 9.11
CA PRO A 51 -4.68 -3.21 9.59
C PRO A 51 -4.73 -4.74 9.72
N ALA A 52 -5.85 -5.28 10.22
CA ALA A 52 -6.05 -6.72 10.37
C ALA A 52 -6.08 -7.46 9.02
N ALA A 53 -6.75 -6.90 8.01
CA ALA A 53 -6.79 -7.48 6.67
C ALA A 53 -5.41 -7.46 6.00
N PHE A 54 -4.64 -6.39 6.20
CA PHE A 54 -3.27 -6.30 5.68
C PHE A 54 -2.35 -7.33 6.32
N THR A 55 -2.41 -7.53 7.64
CA THR A 55 -1.65 -8.61 8.32
C THR A 55 -2.04 -9.99 7.82
N ALA A 56 -3.34 -10.24 7.63
CA ALA A 56 -3.82 -11.52 7.09
C ALA A 56 -3.31 -11.77 5.66
N LEU A 57 -3.30 -10.74 4.81
CA LEU A 57 -2.74 -10.80 3.46
C LEU A 57 -1.26 -11.19 3.49
N LEU A 58 -0.43 -10.48 4.27
CA LEU A 58 1.00 -10.77 4.39
C LEU A 58 1.28 -12.19 4.91
N THR A 59 0.43 -12.68 5.82
CA THR A 59 0.56 -14.06 6.35
C THR A 59 0.25 -15.10 5.27
N ARG A 60 -0.64 -14.79 4.32
CA ARG A 60 -1.02 -15.68 3.23
C ARG A 60 -0.04 -15.68 2.06
N LEU A 61 0.62 -14.55 1.81
CA LEU A 61 1.58 -14.38 0.71
C LEU A 61 3.02 -14.82 1.06
N ARG A 62 3.18 -15.57 2.16
CA ARG A 62 4.48 -16.02 2.66
C ARG A 62 5.04 -17.21 1.88
#